data_AF-A0A3B8Q329-F1
#
_entry.id   AF-A0A3B8Q329-F1
#
_cell.length_a   1.000
_cell.length_b   1.000
_cell.length_c   1.000
_cell.angle_alpha   90.00
_cell.angle_beta   90.00
_cell.angle_gamma   90.00
#
_symmetry.space_group_name_H-M   'P 1'
#
loop_
_entity.id
_entity.type
_entity.pdbx_description
1 polymer ?
#
loop_
_entity_poly.entity_id
_entity_poly.type
_entity_poly.pdbx_seq_one_letter_code
_entity_poly.pdbx_strand_id
1 'polypeptide(L)'
;MDSGGGVFATGDHQDLGANLSGKVPRVRSMRRWTYNYDLGYEEYDPNSGDGPPVYGSFRHDTLVAGHDEEFTFDDQSDDIPAKIQPKIYSIGNRYFSWRYPHPLLCSPAGVIGVLPDHMHEGECVVPTNLGKSYTFDGYHFTEFPSGSDGQVVPDVIANGQVFAHTTDNTGINGIVDVESKAKEFGCIGAYDGHWVGVGRVVVDSTFHHFVNINVIASGANSPDPIKQVGFAWSAEGQGHYDQIRAYWRNIAVWLARPETKTKMFNRTFWAARWDSQLRMASTSIGRRKMTWDDLLMYGGSVRATVARLATPCLSVDWYFAWENPLAKYPWWVKLTLPDPPPWELSRVFINPQEYINAAYASMMAELVRVTPGRDARFRDELDKRLPPVVRKGMANAARSAVPEYTARLQQTQRLITDIRAASRKGGK
;
A
#
# COMPACT_ATOMS: atom_id res chain seq x y z
N MET A 1 -11.61 14.00 -8.73
CA MET A 1 -10.74 13.90 -7.54
C MET A 1 -11.30 14.63 -6.33
N ASP A 2 -11.73 15.89 -6.45
CA ASP A 2 -12.21 16.66 -5.29
C ASP A 2 -13.36 16.02 -4.52
N SER A 3 -14.22 15.24 -5.19
CA SER A 3 -15.28 14.46 -4.53
C SER A 3 -14.81 13.11 -3.95
N GLY A 4 -13.53 12.98 -3.57
CA GLY A 4 -12.96 11.79 -2.92
C GLY A 4 -12.64 10.59 -3.83
N GLY A 5 -12.83 10.70 -5.15
CA GLY A 5 -12.43 9.65 -6.10
C GLY A 5 -10.95 9.74 -6.47
N GLY A 6 -10.22 8.63 -6.39
CA GLY A 6 -8.78 8.61 -6.67
C GLY A 6 -8.42 8.54 -8.16
N VAL A 7 -7.14 8.78 -8.46
CA VAL A 7 -6.55 8.67 -9.80
C VAL A 7 -5.30 7.80 -9.75
N PHE A 8 -5.21 6.88 -10.70
CA PHE A 8 -3.97 6.20 -11.06
C PHE A 8 -3.44 6.85 -12.34
N ALA A 9 -2.14 7.14 -12.38
CA ALA A 9 -1.49 7.67 -13.56
C ALA A 9 -0.11 7.04 -13.72
N THR A 10 0.31 6.88 -14.97
CA THR A 10 1.63 6.40 -15.32
C THR A 10 2.04 7.07 -16.64
N GLY A 11 3.30 6.91 -17.02
CA GLY A 11 3.86 7.39 -18.27
C GLY A 11 4.99 6.45 -18.70
N ASP A 12 5.99 6.97 -19.38
CA ASP A 12 7.25 6.26 -19.58
C ASP A 12 8.44 7.24 -19.58
N HIS A 13 9.62 6.81 -20.02
CA HIS A 13 10.74 7.71 -20.31
C HIS A 13 10.33 8.96 -21.14
N GLN A 14 11.20 9.96 -21.13
CA GLN A 14 11.00 11.25 -21.79
C GLN A 14 9.66 11.91 -21.37
N ASP A 15 8.84 12.31 -22.36
CA ASP A 15 7.52 12.92 -22.19
C ASP A 15 6.37 11.96 -22.55
N LEU A 16 6.64 10.65 -22.62
CA LEU A 16 5.61 9.65 -22.86
C LEU A 16 4.62 9.64 -21.69
N GLY A 17 3.35 9.86 -22.01
CA GLY A 17 2.26 10.02 -21.04
C GLY A 17 2.03 11.47 -20.57
N ALA A 18 2.88 12.44 -20.92
CA ALA A 18 2.72 13.84 -20.51
C ALA A 18 1.38 14.44 -20.94
N ASN A 19 0.97 14.15 -22.16
CA ASN A 19 -0.29 14.64 -22.72
C ASN A 19 -1.52 14.03 -22.03
N LEU A 20 -1.40 12.84 -21.46
CA LEU A 20 -2.48 12.17 -20.73
C LEU A 20 -2.53 12.59 -19.26
N SER A 21 -1.38 12.64 -18.59
CA SER A 21 -1.28 12.72 -17.13
C SER A 21 -0.56 13.96 -16.61
N GLY A 22 0.34 14.55 -17.40
CA GLY A 22 1.19 15.69 -17.00
C GLY A 22 0.45 17.00 -16.73
N LYS A 23 -0.85 17.08 -17.05
CA LYS A 23 -1.72 18.23 -16.73
C LYS A 23 -2.78 17.91 -15.68
N VAL A 24 -2.88 16.67 -15.22
CA VAL A 24 -3.88 16.26 -14.24
C VAL A 24 -3.50 16.82 -12.85
N PRO A 25 -4.41 17.53 -12.14
CA PRO A 25 -4.14 18.06 -10.80
C PRO A 25 -3.57 16.99 -9.87
N ARG A 26 -2.61 17.35 -8.99
CA ARG A 26 -1.90 16.44 -8.04
C ARG A 26 -0.97 15.43 -8.69
N VAL A 27 -1.35 14.87 -9.84
CA VAL A 27 -0.54 13.92 -10.62
C VAL A 27 0.64 14.60 -11.28
N ARG A 28 0.41 15.77 -11.89
CA ARG A 28 1.38 16.54 -12.69
C ARG A 28 2.70 16.87 -12.00
N SER A 29 2.74 16.82 -10.67
CA SER A 29 3.90 17.20 -9.87
C SER A 29 4.52 16.02 -9.10
N MET A 30 3.88 14.85 -9.11
CA MET A 30 4.36 13.64 -8.44
C MET A 30 5.26 12.76 -9.33
N ARG A 31 5.50 13.16 -10.57
CA ARG A 31 6.35 12.46 -11.54
C ARG A 31 6.98 13.49 -12.49
N ARG A 32 8.15 13.18 -13.03
CA ARG A 32 8.76 13.95 -14.12
C ARG A 32 8.06 13.61 -15.42
N TRP A 33 7.44 14.59 -16.08
CA TRP A 33 6.54 14.38 -17.22
C TRP A 33 7.04 14.98 -18.53
N THR A 34 8.07 15.83 -18.53
CA THR A 34 8.52 16.54 -19.73
C THR A 34 9.94 16.15 -20.07
N TYR A 35 10.35 16.27 -21.32
CA TYR A 35 11.74 16.02 -21.71
C TYR A 35 12.32 17.21 -22.45
N ASN A 36 13.54 17.58 -22.13
CA ASN A 36 14.29 18.58 -22.88
C ASN A 36 15.07 17.90 -24.01
N TYR A 37 14.50 17.94 -25.22
CA TYR A 37 15.12 17.36 -26.41
C TYR A 37 16.34 18.14 -26.94
N ASP A 38 16.62 19.33 -26.41
CA ASP A 38 17.85 20.07 -26.75
C ASP A 38 19.08 19.48 -26.05
N LEU A 39 18.88 18.70 -24.97
CA LEU A 39 19.93 17.92 -24.33
C LEU A 39 20.06 16.58 -25.04
N GLY A 40 21.28 16.21 -25.44
CA GLY A 40 21.57 14.85 -25.88
C GLY A 40 21.41 13.85 -24.72
N TYR A 41 21.23 12.57 -25.03
CA TYR A 41 21.04 11.52 -24.03
C TYR A 41 22.20 11.40 -23.01
N GLU A 42 23.44 11.70 -23.44
CA GLU A 42 24.62 11.73 -22.56
C GLU A 42 24.84 13.07 -21.83
N GLU A 43 24.15 14.12 -22.25
CA GLU A 43 24.24 15.48 -21.65
C GLU A 43 23.07 15.78 -20.70
N TYR A 44 22.12 14.85 -20.58
CA TYR A 44 20.98 14.94 -19.68
C TYR A 44 21.40 15.19 -18.23
N ASP A 45 20.82 16.20 -17.58
CA ASP A 45 20.99 16.45 -16.15
C ASP A 45 19.93 15.70 -15.33
N PRO A 46 20.28 14.65 -14.57
CA PRO A 46 19.33 13.93 -13.73
C PRO A 46 18.75 14.77 -12.59
N ASN A 47 19.27 15.97 -12.34
CA ASN A 47 18.69 16.92 -11.38
C ASN A 47 17.71 17.90 -12.02
N SER A 48 17.53 17.86 -13.35
CA SER A 48 16.50 18.64 -14.01
C SER A 48 15.10 18.14 -13.66
N GLY A 49 14.08 18.93 -13.97
CA GLY A 49 12.68 18.51 -13.81
C GLY A 49 12.21 17.52 -14.87
N ASP A 50 13.11 17.08 -15.76
CA ASP A 50 12.78 16.31 -16.95
C ASP A 50 12.70 14.81 -16.65
N GLY A 51 11.90 14.10 -17.44
CA GLY A 51 11.87 12.65 -17.46
C GLY A 51 13.24 12.10 -17.91
N PRO A 52 13.64 10.93 -17.43
CA PRO A 52 14.87 10.29 -17.88
C PRO A 52 14.84 10.00 -19.38
N PRO A 53 16.00 9.99 -20.06
CA PRO A 53 16.08 9.68 -21.47
C PRO A 53 15.69 8.22 -21.75
N VAL A 54 15.36 7.96 -23.01
CA VAL A 54 15.15 6.60 -23.51
C VAL A 54 16.51 5.89 -23.59
N TYR A 55 17.46 6.38 -24.38
CA TYR A 55 18.80 5.80 -24.47
C TYR A 55 19.80 6.52 -23.56
N GLY A 56 21.02 6.02 -23.55
CA GLY A 56 22.14 6.70 -22.91
C GLY A 56 22.35 6.29 -21.46
N SER A 57 23.49 6.71 -20.91
CA SER A 57 23.94 6.29 -19.58
C SER A 57 23.03 6.75 -18.44
N PHE A 58 22.10 7.68 -18.70
CA PHE A 58 21.16 8.19 -17.71
C PHE A 58 19.75 7.60 -17.80
N ARG A 59 19.47 6.66 -18.72
CA ARG A 59 18.17 5.98 -18.76
C ARG A 59 17.88 5.23 -17.45
N HIS A 60 16.61 4.97 -17.18
CA HIS A 60 16.20 4.11 -16.06
C HIS A 60 15.98 2.70 -16.57
N ASP A 61 17.06 1.93 -16.63
CA ASP A 61 17.05 0.55 -17.09
C ASP A 61 16.92 -0.40 -15.89
N THR A 62 15.72 -0.97 -15.72
CA THR A 62 15.46 -1.94 -14.66
C THR A 62 15.49 -3.38 -15.15
N LEU A 63 15.86 -3.61 -16.43
CA LEU A 63 15.98 -4.97 -16.96
C LEU A 63 16.88 -5.80 -16.06
N VAL A 64 16.45 -7.04 -15.84
CA VAL A 64 17.25 -8.07 -15.21
C VAL A 64 17.67 -9.04 -16.29
N ALA A 65 18.93 -9.47 -16.28
CA ALA A 65 19.39 -10.51 -17.18
C ALA A 65 18.50 -11.75 -17.01
N GLY A 66 18.06 -12.29 -18.13
CA GLY A 66 17.14 -13.41 -18.18
C GLY A 66 17.80 -14.74 -17.82
N HIS A 67 17.47 -15.78 -18.60
CA HIS A 67 18.04 -17.12 -18.41
C HIS A 67 19.37 -17.34 -19.16
N ASP A 68 19.87 -16.29 -19.80
CA ASP A 68 21.16 -16.16 -20.47
C ASP A 68 22.03 -15.06 -19.82
N GLU A 69 23.31 -14.97 -20.21
CA GLU A 69 24.26 -14.01 -19.62
C GLU A 69 24.16 -12.59 -20.21
N GLU A 70 23.47 -12.43 -21.34
CA GLU A 70 23.36 -11.16 -22.06
C GLU A 70 22.08 -10.43 -21.69
N PHE A 71 22.15 -9.12 -21.48
CA PHE A 71 20.97 -8.29 -21.30
C PHE A 71 20.39 -7.97 -22.68
N THR A 72 19.19 -8.46 -22.95
CA THR A 72 18.47 -8.22 -24.21
C THR A 72 17.19 -7.45 -23.97
N PHE A 73 16.74 -6.69 -24.96
CA PHE A 73 15.45 -5.99 -24.86
C PHE A 73 14.28 -6.91 -24.50
N ASP A 74 14.33 -8.17 -24.96
CA ASP A 74 13.25 -9.14 -24.74
C ASP A 74 13.29 -9.79 -23.34
N ASP A 75 14.30 -9.51 -22.51
CA ASP A 75 14.34 -9.97 -21.10
C ASP A 75 13.14 -9.46 -20.31
N GLN A 76 12.59 -8.31 -20.70
CA GLN A 76 11.35 -7.78 -20.13
C GLN A 76 10.14 -8.73 -20.23
N SER A 77 10.24 -9.77 -21.07
CA SER A 77 9.19 -10.74 -21.34
C SER A 77 9.39 -12.08 -20.63
N ASP A 78 10.38 -12.24 -19.77
CA ASP A 78 10.62 -13.49 -19.04
C ASP A 78 9.89 -13.55 -17.67
N ASP A 79 10.38 -14.39 -16.75
CA ASP A 79 9.81 -14.58 -15.42
C ASP A 79 10.63 -13.97 -14.27
N ILE A 80 11.64 -13.17 -14.59
CA ILE A 80 12.57 -12.54 -13.65
C ILE A 80 12.22 -11.04 -13.54
N PRO A 81 11.66 -10.59 -12.40
CA PRO A 81 11.22 -9.20 -12.28
C PRO A 81 12.33 -8.25 -11.81
N ALA A 82 12.12 -6.95 -12.04
CA ALA A 82 12.85 -5.90 -11.33
C ALA A 82 12.53 -5.93 -9.83
N LYS A 83 13.57 -5.92 -9.01
CA LYS A 83 13.43 -5.74 -7.56
C LYS A 83 13.22 -4.28 -7.23
N ILE A 84 12.24 -4.00 -6.39
CA ILE A 84 12.01 -2.67 -5.82
C ILE A 84 12.37 -2.65 -4.35
N GLN A 85 12.61 -1.46 -3.83
CA GLN A 85 12.81 -1.21 -2.40
C GLN A 85 11.59 -0.48 -1.81
N PRO A 86 10.63 -1.21 -1.23
CA PRO A 86 9.51 -0.59 -0.54
C PRO A 86 9.97 0.22 0.66
N LYS A 87 9.44 1.44 0.78
CA LYS A 87 9.61 2.24 2.00
C LYS A 87 8.85 1.57 3.15
N ILE A 88 9.56 1.34 4.25
CA ILE A 88 9.00 0.70 5.45
C ILE A 88 8.70 1.76 6.50
N TYR A 89 7.41 1.95 6.77
CA TYR A 89 6.91 2.87 7.78
C TYR A 89 6.94 2.17 9.13
N SER A 90 7.55 2.82 10.11
CA SER A 90 7.64 2.29 11.46
C SER A 90 6.74 3.10 12.36
N ILE A 91 5.93 2.44 13.17
CA ILE A 91 5.16 3.10 14.21
C ILE A 91 5.40 2.42 15.53
N GLY A 92 5.60 3.21 16.58
CA GLY A 92 5.87 2.64 17.88
C GLY A 92 5.90 3.65 18.99
N ASN A 93 5.86 3.12 20.21
CA ASN A 93 6.23 3.85 21.40
C ASN A 93 7.57 3.29 21.90
N ARG A 94 7.98 3.71 23.11
CA ARG A 94 9.21 3.22 23.76
C ARG A 94 9.24 1.69 23.94
N TYR A 95 8.10 1.02 23.95
CA TYR A 95 7.94 -0.39 24.32
C TYR A 95 7.55 -1.30 23.15
N PHE A 96 6.89 -0.76 22.13
CA PHE A 96 6.38 -1.51 20.99
C PHE A 96 6.68 -0.76 19.71
N SER A 97 7.17 -1.46 18.69
CA SER A 97 7.32 -0.94 17.34
C SER A 97 6.75 -1.94 16.34
N TRP A 98 6.02 -1.42 15.37
CA TRP A 98 5.48 -2.15 14.23
C TRP A 98 6.01 -1.52 12.95
N ARG A 99 6.24 -2.35 11.94
CA ARG A 99 6.76 -1.93 10.65
C ARG A 99 5.84 -2.46 9.56
N TYR A 100 5.42 -1.58 8.66
CA TYR A 100 4.54 -1.94 7.55
C TYR A 100 5.02 -1.24 6.26
N PRO A 101 4.92 -1.89 5.10
CA PRO A 101 5.02 -1.17 3.84
C PRO A 101 3.77 -0.30 3.65
N HIS A 102 3.80 0.61 2.68
CA HIS A 102 2.59 1.30 2.24
C HIS A 102 1.50 0.27 1.84
N PRO A 103 0.20 0.52 2.07
CA PRO A 103 -0.86 -0.45 1.74
C PRO A 103 -0.89 -0.93 0.28
N LEU A 104 -0.34 -0.13 -0.65
CA LEU A 104 -0.16 -0.52 -2.05
C LEU A 104 0.80 -1.70 -2.22
N LEU A 105 1.79 -1.82 -1.35
CA LEU A 105 2.91 -2.78 -1.41
C LEU A 105 2.74 -3.94 -0.42
N CYS A 106 1.50 -4.29 -0.13
CA CYS A 106 1.14 -5.29 0.87
C CYS A 106 0.32 -6.40 0.23
N SER A 107 0.80 -7.64 0.27
CA SER A 107 0.13 -8.82 -0.29
C SER A 107 -0.21 -9.83 0.82
N PRO A 108 -1.06 -10.84 0.54
CA PRO A 108 -1.24 -11.96 1.45
C PRO A 108 0.05 -12.76 1.72
N ALA A 109 1.02 -12.71 0.80
CA ALA A 109 2.32 -13.38 0.91
C ALA A 109 3.39 -12.53 1.63
N GLY A 110 3.12 -11.26 1.92
CA GLY A 110 4.07 -10.34 2.55
C GLY A 110 4.23 -9.04 1.80
N VAL A 111 5.39 -8.39 1.96
CA VAL A 111 5.73 -7.15 1.25
C VAL A 111 5.88 -7.44 -0.24
N ILE A 112 5.26 -6.60 -1.07
CA ILE A 112 5.46 -6.63 -2.53
C ILE A 112 6.83 -6.01 -2.80
N GLY A 113 7.77 -6.81 -3.27
CA GLY A 113 9.17 -6.41 -3.49
C GLY A 113 9.61 -6.42 -4.95
N VAL A 114 8.68 -6.62 -5.87
CA VAL A 114 8.97 -6.77 -7.30
C VAL A 114 7.93 -6.05 -8.17
N LEU A 115 8.37 -5.58 -9.34
CA LEU A 115 7.56 -5.10 -10.45
C LEU A 115 8.06 -5.77 -11.75
N PRO A 116 7.27 -5.81 -12.83
CA PRO A 116 7.84 -6.11 -14.14
C PRO A 116 9.01 -5.18 -14.42
N ASP A 117 10.06 -5.66 -15.08
CA ASP A 117 11.18 -4.83 -15.50
C ASP A 117 10.93 -4.19 -16.87
N HIS A 118 11.66 -3.11 -17.14
CA HIS A 118 11.69 -2.46 -18.44
C HIS A 118 12.94 -1.58 -18.57
N MET A 119 13.46 -1.45 -19.79
CA MET A 119 14.72 -0.74 -20.01
C MET A 119 14.64 0.80 -19.91
N HIS A 120 13.43 1.36 -19.90
CA HIS A 120 13.23 2.81 -19.99
C HIS A 120 12.10 3.34 -19.10
N GLU A 121 12.32 3.40 -17.80
CA GLU A 121 11.29 3.92 -16.90
C GLU A 121 11.33 5.45 -16.74
N GLY A 122 10.23 6.04 -16.28
CA GLY A 122 10.22 7.41 -15.78
C GLY A 122 10.69 7.54 -14.33
N GLU A 123 10.33 8.65 -13.68
CA GLU A 123 10.67 8.89 -12.27
C GLU A 123 9.52 9.57 -11.52
N CYS A 124 9.07 8.92 -10.44
CA CYS A 124 8.19 9.49 -9.43
C CYS A 124 8.99 10.35 -8.45
N VAL A 125 8.47 11.52 -8.10
CA VAL A 125 9.15 12.51 -7.26
C VAL A 125 8.21 13.10 -6.22
N VAL A 126 8.77 13.59 -5.12
CA VAL A 126 8.03 14.39 -4.14
C VAL A 126 8.04 15.87 -4.58
N PRO A 127 6.88 16.51 -4.78
CA PRO A 127 6.83 17.92 -5.16
C PRO A 127 7.45 18.82 -4.09
N THR A 128 8.23 19.83 -4.50
CA THR A 128 8.88 20.77 -3.59
C THR A 128 7.96 21.90 -3.10
N ASN A 129 6.90 22.23 -3.87
CA ASN A 129 5.94 23.27 -3.52
C ASN A 129 4.52 22.71 -3.39
N LEU A 130 4.16 22.32 -2.17
CA LEU A 130 2.88 21.69 -1.86
C LEU A 130 1.70 22.68 -1.91
N GLY A 131 1.94 23.95 -1.59
CA GLY A 131 0.93 25.00 -1.51
C GLY A 131 0.58 25.66 -2.85
N LYS A 132 1.17 25.19 -3.95
CA LYS A 132 0.95 25.79 -5.27
C LYS A 132 -0.50 25.61 -5.72
N SER A 133 -1.09 26.69 -6.22
CA SER A 133 -2.41 26.67 -6.84
C SER A 133 -2.30 26.91 -8.34
N TYR A 134 -3.26 26.37 -9.07
CA TYR A 134 -3.33 26.46 -10.51
C TYR A 134 -4.74 26.81 -10.96
N THR A 135 -4.82 27.42 -12.14
CA THR A 135 -6.08 27.63 -12.86
C THR A 135 -5.95 26.95 -14.20
N PHE A 136 -6.87 26.04 -14.50
CA PHE A 136 -6.95 25.35 -15.78
C PHE A 136 -8.38 25.44 -16.30
N ASP A 137 -8.58 26.03 -17.48
CA ASP A 137 -9.90 26.22 -18.09
C ASP A 137 -10.96 26.80 -17.13
N GLY A 138 -10.58 27.84 -16.39
CA GLY A 138 -11.44 28.49 -15.39
C GLY A 138 -11.62 27.73 -14.06
N TYR A 139 -11.16 26.48 -13.95
CA TYR A 139 -11.16 25.72 -12.71
C TYR A 139 -9.90 26.02 -11.90
N HIS A 140 -10.09 26.60 -10.71
CA HIS A 140 -9.03 26.95 -9.77
C HIS A 140 -8.94 25.93 -8.64
N PHE A 141 -7.72 25.45 -8.34
CA PHE A 141 -7.50 24.48 -7.27
C PHE A 141 -6.11 24.64 -6.64
N THR A 142 -6.00 24.27 -5.37
CA THR A 142 -4.72 24.02 -4.70
C THR A 142 -4.28 22.60 -5.01
N GLU A 143 -3.02 22.44 -5.44
CA GLU A 143 -2.45 21.15 -5.82
C GLU A 143 -2.60 20.15 -4.66
N PHE A 144 -1.99 20.44 -3.51
CA PHE A 144 -2.13 19.61 -2.30
C PHE A 144 -2.80 20.42 -1.18
N PRO A 145 -4.14 20.33 -1.01
CA PRO A 145 -4.84 21.11 -0.01
C PRO A 145 -4.49 20.68 1.43
N SER A 146 -4.72 21.58 2.38
CA SER A 146 -4.60 21.29 3.82
C SER A 146 -5.96 20.96 4.41
N GLY A 147 -5.99 20.02 5.35
CA GLY A 147 -7.15 19.69 6.17
C GLY A 147 -7.01 20.23 7.60
N SER A 148 -7.94 19.84 8.47
CA SER A 148 -7.92 20.21 9.89
C SER A 148 -6.65 19.76 10.63
N ASP A 149 -6.06 18.65 10.18
CA ASP A 149 -4.88 18.03 10.79
C ASP A 149 -3.57 18.37 10.06
N GLY A 150 -3.61 19.34 9.14
CA GLY A 150 -2.46 19.82 8.37
C GLY A 150 -2.47 19.43 6.90
N GLN A 151 -1.34 19.66 6.24
CA GLN A 151 -1.15 19.34 4.82
C GLN A 151 -0.64 17.91 4.67
N VAL A 152 -1.26 17.14 3.78
CA VAL A 152 -0.76 15.82 3.40
C VAL A 152 0.31 15.99 2.34
N VAL A 153 1.44 15.31 2.52
CA VAL A 153 2.58 15.37 1.62
C VAL A 153 2.58 14.09 0.76
N PRO A 154 2.70 14.20 -0.58
CA PRO A 154 2.98 13.04 -1.42
C PRO A 154 4.28 12.34 -1.00
N ASP A 155 4.36 11.04 -1.21
CA ASP A 155 5.54 10.25 -0.85
C ASP A 155 5.94 9.33 -1.99
N VAL A 156 7.24 9.08 -2.11
CA VAL A 156 7.75 7.97 -2.93
C VAL A 156 7.80 6.74 -2.02
N ILE A 157 6.94 5.77 -2.33
CA ILE A 157 6.66 4.63 -1.46
C ILE A 157 7.47 3.38 -1.84
N ALA A 158 8.08 3.40 -3.03
CA ALA A 158 9.05 2.41 -3.47
C ALA A 158 10.05 3.07 -4.43
N ASN A 159 11.29 2.60 -4.35
CA ASN A 159 12.33 2.96 -5.28
C ASN A 159 12.69 1.77 -6.17
N GLY A 160 12.94 2.04 -7.45
CA GLY A 160 13.54 1.12 -8.40
C GLY A 160 15.07 1.22 -8.36
N GLN A 161 15.74 0.19 -8.86
CA GLN A 161 17.19 0.17 -9.01
C GLN A 161 17.57 0.01 -10.47
N VAL A 162 18.48 0.86 -10.91
CA VAL A 162 19.21 0.69 -12.17
C VAL A 162 20.53 0.03 -11.81
N PHE A 163 20.83 -1.11 -12.45
CA PHE A 163 22.16 -1.71 -12.41
C PHE A 163 22.98 -1.18 -13.58
N ALA A 164 24.31 -1.24 -13.47
CA ALA A 164 25.18 -0.85 -14.58
C ALA A 164 25.30 -2.04 -15.53
N HIS A 165 24.71 -1.90 -16.73
CA HIS A 165 24.80 -2.89 -17.80
C HIS A 165 24.54 -2.25 -19.16
N THR A 166 24.97 -2.94 -20.21
CA THR A 166 24.61 -2.60 -21.59
C THR A 166 23.51 -3.53 -22.03
N THR A 167 22.41 -2.97 -22.54
CA THR A 167 21.30 -3.75 -23.10
C THR A 167 21.45 -3.81 -24.60
N ASP A 168 21.43 -5.02 -25.18
CA ASP A 168 21.36 -5.18 -26.61
C ASP A 168 19.96 -4.78 -27.12
N ASN A 169 19.91 -3.61 -27.75
CA ASN A 169 18.72 -3.06 -28.39
C ASN A 169 18.81 -3.09 -29.92
N THR A 170 19.65 -3.95 -30.49
CA THR A 170 19.75 -4.07 -31.95
C THR A 170 18.39 -4.42 -32.60
N GLY A 171 17.46 -5.00 -31.85
CA GLY A 171 16.06 -5.20 -32.24
C GLY A 171 15.20 -3.91 -32.35
N ILE A 172 15.60 -2.80 -31.72
CA ILE A 172 14.98 -1.47 -31.83
C ILE A 172 15.86 -0.59 -32.72
N ASN A 173 15.60 -0.63 -34.03
CA ASN A 173 16.28 0.22 -35.04
C ASN A 173 17.82 0.07 -35.08
N GLY A 174 18.39 -1.04 -34.59
CA GLY A 174 19.83 -1.28 -34.65
C GLY A 174 20.67 -0.40 -33.71
N ILE A 175 20.05 0.22 -32.69
CA ILE A 175 20.77 1.06 -31.72
C ILE A 175 21.45 0.13 -30.71
N VAL A 176 22.79 0.18 -30.66
CA VAL A 176 23.54 -0.36 -29.52
C VAL A 176 23.57 0.74 -28.46
N ASP A 177 22.94 0.49 -27.32
CA ASP A 177 22.93 1.46 -26.23
C ASP A 177 24.27 1.46 -25.50
N VAL A 178 24.48 2.43 -24.62
CA VAL A 178 25.65 2.49 -23.75
C VAL A 178 25.33 1.85 -22.40
N GLU A 179 26.35 1.67 -21.59
CA GLU A 179 26.19 1.22 -20.22
C GLU A 179 25.35 2.22 -19.39
N SER A 180 24.29 1.74 -18.76
CA SER A 180 23.49 2.51 -17.81
C SER A 180 24.30 2.84 -16.55
N LYS A 181 24.05 4.00 -15.94
CA LYS A 181 24.64 4.34 -14.64
C LYS A 181 23.79 3.76 -13.53
N ALA A 182 24.43 2.98 -12.67
CA ALA A 182 23.80 2.47 -11.46
C ALA A 182 23.27 3.61 -10.58
N LYS A 183 21.99 3.53 -10.22
CA LYS A 183 21.30 4.52 -9.39
C LYS A 183 20.00 3.97 -8.82
N GLU A 184 19.43 4.74 -7.90
CA GLU A 184 18.11 4.53 -7.34
C GLU A 184 17.20 5.67 -7.78
N PHE A 185 15.93 5.37 -8.04
CA PHE A 185 14.94 6.36 -8.46
C PHE A 185 13.56 6.00 -7.90
N GLY A 186 12.67 7.00 -7.76
CA GLY A 186 11.32 6.73 -7.30
C GLY A 186 10.51 6.00 -8.37
N CYS A 187 10.09 4.76 -8.11
CA CYS A 187 9.28 3.98 -9.05
C CYS A 187 7.78 4.09 -8.76
N ILE A 188 7.38 4.26 -7.50
CA ILE A 188 5.97 4.42 -7.12
C ILE A 188 5.79 5.61 -6.20
N GLY A 189 4.92 6.53 -6.59
CA GLY A 189 4.50 7.67 -5.78
C GLY A 189 3.05 7.55 -5.32
N ALA A 190 2.74 8.00 -4.10
CA ALA A 190 1.39 8.00 -3.55
C ALA A 190 1.05 9.28 -2.79
N TYR A 191 -0.21 9.69 -2.84
CA TYR A 191 -0.75 10.82 -2.08
C TYR A 191 -2.11 10.45 -1.48
N ASP A 192 -2.21 10.43 -0.14
CA ASP A 192 -3.44 10.09 0.57
C ASP A 192 -4.36 11.30 0.78
N GLY A 193 -4.97 11.79 -0.31
CA GLY A 193 -5.84 12.96 -0.26
C GLY A 193 -7.12 12.82 0.57
N HIS A 194 -7.53 11.59 0.94
CA HIS A 194 -8.77 11.37 1.69
C HIS A 194 -8.74 12.08 3.06
N TRP A 195 -7.55 12.28 3.63
CA TRP A 195 -7.33 13.02 4.88
C TRP A 195 -7.78 14.47 4.84
N VAL A 196 -7.69 15.10 3.67
CA VAL A 196 -8.07 16.50 3.47
C VAL A 196 -9.34 16.61 2.63
N GLY A 197 -10.12 15.52 2.57
CA GLY A 197 -11.41 15.47 1.88
C GLY A 197 -11.34 15.37 0.36
N VAL A 198 -10.17 15.14 -0.24
CA VAL A 198 -10.00 14.98 -1.70
C VAL A 198 -9.59 13.55 -2.07
N GLY A 199 -9.58 13.22 -3.35
CA GLY A 199 -9.18 11.90 -3.84
C GLY A 199 -7.70 11.59 -3.62
N ARG A 200 -7.39 10.29 -3.55
CA ARG A 200 -6.04 9.76 -3.51
C ARG A 200 -5.38 9.73 -4.88
N VAL A 201 -4.05 9.74 -4.94
CA VAL A 201 -3.30 9.62 -6.20
C VAL A 201 -2.23 8.55 -6.06
N VAL A 202 -2.12 7.69 -7.08
CA VAL A 202 -0.96 6.82 -7.30
C VAL A 202 -0.35 7.18 -8.64
N VAL A 203 0.97 7.38 -8.64
CA VAL A 203 1.77 7.48 -9.85
C VAL A 203 2.77 6.35 -9.92
N ASP A 204 3.07 5.91 -11.13
CA ASP A 204 4.02 4.86 -11.42
C ASP A 204 5.05 5.34 -12.46
N SER A 205 6.27 4.83 -12.38
CA SER A 205 7.39 5.23 -13.25
C SER A 205 7.13 4.83 -14.69
N THR A 206 6.51 3.67 -14.94
CA THR A 206 6.26 3.19 -16.31
C THR A 206 4.89 2.52 -16.48
N PHE A 207 4.32 2.61 -17.68
CA PHE A 207 3.15 1.84 -18.06
C PHE A 207 3.49 0.37 -18.31
N HIS A 208 4.78 0.06 -18.51
CA HIS A 208 5.28 -1.29 -18.76
C HIS A 208 4.97 -2.26 -17.60
N HIS A 209 4.81 -1.76 -16.38
CA HIS A 209 4.34 -2.54 -15.23
C HIS A 209 2.91 -3.10 -15.35
N PHE A 210 2.17 -2.73 -16.41
CA PHE A 210 0.74 -3.03 -16.57
C PHE A 210 0.36 -3.63 -17.94
N VAL A 211 1.35 -3.93 -18.79
CA VAL A 211 1.10 -4.43 -20.16
C VAL A 211 1.53 -5.88 -20.31
N ASN A 212 0.87 -6.57 -21.25
CA ASN A 212 1.02 -8.01 -21.41
C ASN A 212 2.45 -8.44 -21.74
N ILE A 213 3.18 -7.66 -22.55
CA ILE A 213 4.55 -8.00 -22.96
C ILE A 213 5.48 -8.16 -21.74
N ASN A 214 5.21 -7.46 -20.64
CA ASN A 214 5.99 -7.55 -19.40
C ASN A 214 5.42 -8.52 -18.35
N VAL A 215 4.37 -9.27 -18.69
CA VAL A 215 3.65 -10.10 -17.70
C VAL A 215 3.40 -11.51 -18.21
N ILE A 216 2.74 -11.62 -19.36
CA ILE A 216 2.43 -12.87 -20.05
C ILE A 216 3.21 -13.00 -21.37
N ALA A 217 4.22 -12.12 -21.52
CA ALA A 217 5.22 -12.11 -22.57
C ALA A 217 4.74 -11.82 -23.99
N SER A 218 5.66 -11.94 -24.95
CA SER A 218 5.47 -11.70 -26.38
C SER A 218 4.56 -12.71 -27.09
N GLY A 219 4.12 -13.76 -26.37
CA GLY A 219 3.46 -14.91 -26.97
C GLY A 219 4.38 -15.60 -27.97
N ALA A 220 3.81 -16.23 -29.00
CA ALA A 220 4.54 -17.01 -30.02
C ALA A 220 5.54 -16.22 -30.89
N ASN A 221 5.71 -14.93 -30.66
CA ASN A 221 6.63 -14.07 -31.43
C ASN A 221 8.09 -14.15 -30.95
N SER A 222 8.35 -14.64 -29.72
CA SER A 222 9.71 -14.85 -29.24
C SER A 222 10.21 -16.27 -29.58
N PRO A 223 11.46 -16.44 -30.06
CA PRO A 223 12.06 -17.76 -30.24
C PRO A 223 12.40 -18.46 -28.90
N ASP A 224 12.44 -17.71 -27.80
CA ASP A 224 12.71 -18.24 -26.46
C ASP A 224 11.40 -18.69 -25.79
N PRO A 225 11.24 -19.99 -25.45
CA PRO A 225 10.03 -20.51 -24.84
C PRO A 225 9.66 -19.85 -23.49
N ILE A 226 10.63 -19.30 -22.76
CA ILE A 226 10.40 -18.58 -21.50
C ILE A 226 9.71 -17.25 -21.81
N LYS A 227 10.27 -16.48 -22.74
CA LYS A 227 9.75 -15.21 -23.25
C LYS A 227 8.48 -15.35 -24.12
N GLN A 228 7.95 -16.57 -24.27
CA GLN A 228 6.61 -16.80 -24.83
C GLN A 228 5.52 -16.82 -23.76
N VAL A 229 5.87 -17.07 -22.49
CA VAL A 229 4.91 -17.27 -21.39
C VAL A 229 5.18 -16.40 -20.15
N GLY A 230 6.35 -15.78 -20.07
CA GLY A 230 6.74 -14.83 -19.01
C GLY A 230 6.63 -15.45 -17.63
N PHE A 231 6.05 -14.72 -16.68
CA PHE A 231 5.85 -15.19 -15.30
C PHE A 231 5.09 -16.51 -15.15
N ALA A 232 4.44 -17.04 -16.20
CA ALA A 232 3.83 -18.37 -16.15
C ALA A 232 4.85 -19.52 -16.25
N TRP A 233 6.10 -19.25 -16.66
CA TRP A 233 7.15 -20.24 -16.91
C TRP A 233 7.48 -21.11 -15.70
N SER A 234 7.79 -20.48 -14.55
CA SER A 234 8.22 -21.17 -13.33
C SER A 234 7.29 -20.93 -12.15
N ALA A 235 7.45 -21.74 -11.09
CA ALA A 235 6.72 -21.54 -9.84
C ALA A 235 7.13 -20.23 -9.13
N GLU A 236 8.40 -19.84 -9.26
CA GLU A 236 8.92 -18.58 -8.73
C GLU A 236 8.35 -17.39 -9.49
N GLY A 237 8.35 -17.44 -10.83
CA GLY A 237 7.69 -16.48 -11.70
C GLY A 237 6.21 -16.27 -11.35
N GLN A 238 5.47 -17.36 -11.12
CA GLN A 238 4.07 -17.28 -10.69
C GLN A 238 3.93 -16.60 -9.32
N GLY A 239 4.88 -16.81 -8.42
CA GLY A 239 4.95 -16.14 -7.12
C GLY A 239 5.22 -14.63 -7.25
N HIS A 240 6.07 -14.21 -8.20
CA HIS A 240 6.27 -12.81 -8.54
C HIS A 240 5.01 -12.19 -9.14
N TYR A 241 4.36 -12.90 -10.06
CA TYR A 241 3.10 -12.45 -10.65
C TYR A 241 1.98 -12.32 -9.61
N ASP A 242 1.94 -13.17 -8.59
CA ASP A 242 1.02 -13.00 -7.46
C ASP A 242 1.21 -11.69 -6.69
N GLN A 243 2.46 -11.27 -6.51
CA GLN A 243 2.79 -9.97 -5.90
C GLN A 243 2.35 -8.82 -6.82
N ILE A 244 2.65 -8.89 -8.11
CA ILE A 244 2.28 -7.87 -9.11
C ILE A 244 0.76 -7.74 -9.20
N ARG A 245 0.03 -8.85 -9.26
CA ARG A 245 -1.44 -8.84 -9.21
C ARG A 245 -1.98 -8.26 -7.91
N ALA A 246 -1.31 -8.49 -6.78
CA ALA A 246 -1.69 -7.87 -5.52
C ALA A 246 -1.50 -6.35 -5.58
N TYR A 247 -0.42 -5.85 -6.18
CA TYR A 247 -0.19 -4.41 -6.38
C TYR A 247 -1.33 -3.77 -7.20
N TRP A 248 -1.70 -4.36 -8.33
CA TRP A 248 -2.80 -3.85 -9.17
C TRP A 248 -4.14 -3.82 -8.43
N ARG A 249 -4.47 -4.88 -7.70
CA ARG A 249 -5.68 -4.90 -6.85
C ARG A 249 -5.62 -3.84 -5.77
N ASN A 250 -4.46 -3.66 -5.14
CA ASN A 250 -4.28 -2.66 -4.09
C ASN A 250 -4.46 -1.25 -4.64
N ILE A 251 -3.95 -0.94 -5.85
CA ILE A 251 -4.20 0.36 -6.51
C ILE A 251 -5.71 0.62 -6.61
N ALA A 252 -6.46 -0.33 -7.17
CA ALA A 252 -7.89 -0.19 -7.37
C ALA A 252 -8.65 0.01 -6.04
N VAL A 253 -8.32 -0.77 -5.01
CA VAL A 253 -8.97 -0.66 -3.69
C VAL A 253 -8.56 0.60 -2.96
N TRP A 254 -7.29 0.98 -3.02
CA TRP A 254 -6.77 2.14 -2.28
C TRP A 254 -7.29 3.45 -2.86
N LEU A 255 -7.46 3.55 -4.18
CA LEU A 255 -8.03 4.72 -4.87
C LEU A 255 -9.55 4.82 -4.79
N ALA A 256 -10.24 3.75 -4.40
CA ALA A 256 -11.69 3.74 -4.31
C ALA A 256 -12.21 4.79 -3.32
N ARG A 257 -13.38 5.37 -3.62
CA ARG A 257 -14.03 6.34 -2.72
C ARG A 257 -14.26 5.71 -1.33
N PRO A 258 -14.26 6.48 -0.23
CA PRO A 258 -14.50 5.96 1.11
C PRO A 258 -15.75 5.08 1.22
N GLU A 259 -16.86 5.51 0.63
CA GLU A 259 -18.10 4.72 0.58
C GLU A 259 -17.93 3.37 -0.14
N THR A 260 -17.20 3.35 -1.25
CA THR A 260 -16.90 2.13 -2.00
C THR A 260 -16.02 1.19 -1.18
N LYS A 261 -15.05 1.73 -0.43
CA LYS A 261 -14.21 0.93 0.47
C LYS A 261 -15.03 0.29 1.59
N THR A 262 -15.97 1.02 2.18
CA THR A 262 -16.91 0.45 3.17
C THR A 262 -17.74 -0.69 2.56
N LYS A 263 -18.23 -0.51 1.33
CA LYS A 263 -18.95 -1.54 0.57
C LYS A 263 -18.09 -2.78 0.31
N MET A 264 -16.82 -2.62 -0.06
CA MET A 264 -15.86 -3.71 -0.22
C MET A 264 -15.62 -4.44 1.10
N PHE A 265 -15.35 -3.70 2.19
CA PHE A 265 -15.24 -4.26 3.54
C PHE A 265 -16.47 -5.08 3.90
N ASN A 266 -17.68 -4.55 3.68
CA ASN A 266 -18.91 -5.25 4.05
C ASN A 266 -18.98 -6.64 3.39
N ARG A 267 -18.71 -6.69 2.08
CA ARG A 267 -18.73 -7.93 1.29
C ARG A 267 -17.65 -8.90 1.73
N THR A 268 -16.43 -8.42 1.97
CA THR A 268 -15.32 -9.25 2.46
C THR A 268 -15.58 -9.78 3.88
N PHE A 269 -16.14 -8.95 4.75
CA PHE A 269 -16.48 -9.34 6.11
C PHE A 269 -17.62 -10.36 6.15
N TRP A 270 -18.61 -10.20 5.26
CA TRP A 270 -19.66 -11.19 5.05
C TRP A 270 -19.12 -12.51 4.48
N ALA A 271 -18.18 -12.47 3.54
CA ALA A 271 -17.52 -13.68 3.04
C ALA A 271 -16.72 -14.39 4.15
N ALA A 272 -15.95 -13.63 4.93
CA ALA A 272 -15.18 -14.15 6.07
C ALA A 272 -16.07 -14.87 7.09
N ARG A 273 -17.26 -14.36 7.40
CA ARG A 273 -18.23 -15.02 8.29
C ARG A 273 -18.54 -16.47 7.90
N TRP A 274 -18.42 -16.84 6.63
CA TRP A 274 -18.71 -18.17 6.13
C TRP A 274 -17.49 -19.09 6.00
N ASP A 275 -16.29 -18.59 6.34
CA ASP A 275 -15.06 -19.38 6.42
C ASP A 275 -15.23 -20.52 7.44
N SER A 276 -14.75 -21.72 7.07
CA SER A 276 -14.95 -22.94 7.87
C SER A 276 -14.31 -22.85 9.25
N GLN A 277 -13.12 -22.24 9.36
CA GLN A 277 -12.40 -22.11 10.62
C GLN A 277 -13.15 -21.16 11.57
N LEU A 278 -13.63 -20.03 11.05
CA LEU A 278 -14.42 -19.08 11.84
C LEU A 278 -15.77 -19.64 12.26
N ARG A 279 -16.41 -20.45 11.40
CA ARG A 279 -17.68 -21.12 11.73
C ARG A 279 -17.51 -22.12 12.86
N MET A 280 -16.47 -22.95 12.83
CA MET A 280 -16.19 -23.89 13.92
C MET A 280 -16.01 -23.15 15.25
N ALA A 281 -15.17 -22.09 15.25
CA ALA A 281 -14.96 -21.25 16.43
C ALA A 281 -16.23 -20.52 16.90
N SER A 282 -17.11 -20.11 15.98
CA SER A 282 -18.33 -19.35 16.33
C SER A 282 -19.35 -20.15 17.16
N THR A 283 -19.34 -21.49 17.08
CA THR A 283 -20.31 -22.34 17.80
C THR A 283 -20.14 -22.28 19.32
N SER A 284 -18.91 -22.13 19.80
CA SER A 284 -18.60 -21.97 21.23
C SER A 284 -18.78 -20.52 21.69
N ILE A 285 -18.50 -19.57 20.80
CA ILE A 285 -18.52 -18.13 21.09
C ILE A 285 -19.94 -17.57 21.22
N GLY A 286 -20.88 -18.00 20.37
CA GLY A 286 -22.25 -17.46 20.37
C GLY A 286 -23.07 -17.75 21.64
N ARG A 287 -22.59 -18.63 22.53
CA ARG A 287 -23.33 -19.13 23.70
C ARG A 287 -22.92 -18.50 25.03
N ARG A 288 -21.80 -17.76 25.08
CA ARG A 288 -21.28 -17.16 26.32
C ARG A 288 -20.73 -15.76 26.09
N LYS A 289 -20.59 -14.99 27.17
CA LYS A 289 -19.84 -13.73 27.12
C LYS A 289 -18.36 -14.05 26.86
N MET A 290 -17.78 -13.45 25.82
CA MET A 290 -16.35 -13.54 25.53
C MET A 290 -15.55 -12.76 26.57
N THR A 291 -14.47 -13.35 27.07
CA THR A 291 -13.44 -12.62 27.83
C THR A 291 -12.59 -11.77 26.88
N TRP A 292 -11.70 -10.95 27.43
CA TRP A 292 -10.74 -10.22 26.59
C TRP A 292 -9.83 -11.16 25.79
N ASP A 293 -9.32 -12.23 26.43
CA ASP A 293 -8.48 -13.21 25.75
C ASP A 293 -9.21 -13.94 24.62
N ASP A 294 -10.49 -14.26 24.80
CA ASP A 294 -11.32 -14.82 23.72
C ASP A 294 -11.42 -13.85 22.55
N LEU A 295 -11.63 -12.57 22.83
CA LEU A 295 -11.72 -11.52 21.81
C LEU A 295 -10.40 -11.35 21.05
N LEU A 296 -9.26 -11.43 21.74
CA LEU A 296 -7.95 -11.35 21.09
C LEU A 296 -7.70 -12.55 20.18
N MET A 297 -7.94 -13.76 20.67
CA MET A 297 -7.70 -15.00 19.93
C MET A 297 -8.64 -15.12 18.72
N TYR A 298 -9.95 -14.99 18.95
CA TYR A 298 -10.93 -15.06 17.85
C TYR A 298 -10.74 -13.91 16.87
N GLY A 299 -10.39 -12.73 17.38
CA GLY A 299 -10.15 -11.53 16.59
C GLY A 299 -8.98 -11.67 15.64
N GLY A 300 -7.89 -12.28 16.11
CA GLY A 300 -6.75 -12.65 15.29
C GLY A 300 -7.16 -13.57 14.14
N SER A 301 -7.97 -14.60 14.42
CA SER A 301 -8.49 -15.49 13.37
C SER A 301 -9.39 -14.76 12.37
N VAL A 302 -10.32 -13.92 12.86
CA VAL A 302 -11.22 -13.14 11.99
C VAL A 302 -10.42 -12.24 11.05
N ARG A 303 -9.47 -11.50 11.61
CA ARG A 303 -8.63 -10.59 10.84
C ARG A 303 -7.72 -11.33 9.87
N ALA A 304 -7.15 -12.47 10.26
CA ALA A 304 -6.38 -13.32 9.35
C ALA A 304 -7.22 -13.78 8.16
N THR A 305 -8.46 -14.23 8.39
CA THR A 305 -9.39 -14.58 7.31
C THR A 305 -9.71 -13.39 6.40
N VAL A 306 -9.98 -12.21 6.96
CA VAL A 306 -10.19 -10.98 6.17
C VAL A 306 -8.94 -10.63 5.35
N ALA A 307 -7.75 -10.75 5.95
CA ALA A 307 -6.48 -10.45 5.30
C ALA A 307 -6.17 -11.42 4.14
N ARG A 308 -6.60 -12.68 4.20
CA ARG A 308 -6.50 -13.63 3.07
C ARG A 308 -7.40 -13.24 1.90
N LEU A 309 -8.58 -12.68 2.18
CA LEU A 309 -9.56 -12.29 1.15
C LEU A 309 -9.26 -10.92 0.52
N ALA A 310 -8.53 -10.07 1.23
CA ALA A 310 -8.07 -8.77 0.77
C ALA A 310 -6.54 -8.74 0.84
N THR A 311 -5.97 -8.02 1.81
CA THR A 311 -4.56 -8.08 2.21
C THR A 311 -4.45 -7.70 3.71
N PRO A 312 -3.33 -8.00 4.39
CA PRO A 312 -3.15 -7.59 5.80
C PRO A 312 -3.32 -6.08 6.01
N CYS A 313 -2.78 -5.25 5.11
CA CYS A 313 -2.83 -3.79 5.24
C CYS A 313 -4.22 -3.24 4.91
N LEU A 314 -4.95 -3.83 3.96
CA LEU A 314 -6.35 -3.47 3.71
C LEU A 314 -7.25 -3.78 4.90
N SER A 315 -6.98 -4.86 5.66
CA SER A 315 -7.74 -5.11 6.90
C SER A 315 -7.60 -3.96 7.90
N VAL A 316 -6.40 -3.38 7.99
CA VAL A 316 -6.17 -2.22 8.87
C VAL A 316 -6.87 -0.99 8.30
N ASP A 317 -6.65 -0.67 7.02
CA ASP A 317 -7.28 0.49 6.35
C ASP A 317 -8.81 0.48 6.43
N TRP A 318 -9.44 -0.69 6.26
CA TRP A 318 -10.88 -0.82 6.43
C TRP A 318 -11.36 -0.65 7.87
N TYR A 319 -10.62 -1.15 8.86
CA TYR A 319 -10.99 -0.97 10.26
C TYR A 319 -11.22 0.51 10.60
N PHE A 320 -10.38 1.39 10.05
CA PHE A 320 -10.45 2.81 10.32
C PHE A 320 -11.25 3.64 9.32
N ALA A 321 -11.74 3.03 8.24
CA ALA A 321 -12.82 3.61 7.46
C ALA A 321 -14.12 3.77 8.29
N TRP A 322 -14.18 3.12 9.46
CA TRP A 322 -15.27 3.26 10.41
C TRP A 322 -14.95 4.26 11.53
N GLU A 323 -15.98 4.97 12.00
CA GLU A 323 -15.89 5.73 13.26
C GLU A 323 -15.49 4.81 14.41
N ASN A 324 -14.29 5.00 14.94
CA ASN A 324 -13.79 4.20 16.05
C ASN A 324 -12.95 5.08 17.00
N PRO A 325 -12.80 4.69 18.29
CA PRO A 325 -12.06 5.48 19.26
C PRO A 325 -10.59 5.69 18.89
N LEU A 326 -10.00 4.77 18.11
CA LEU A 326 -8.63 4.89 17.64
C LEU A 326 -8.50 5.80 16.41
N ALA A 327 -9.58 6.07 15.67
CA ALA A 327 -9.54 6.99 14.52
C ALA A 327 -9.18 8.43 14.94
N LYS A 328 -9.49 8.81 16.19
CA LYS A 328 -9.08 10.10 16.78
C LYS A 328 -7.59 10.19 17.07
N TYR A 329 -6.91 9.05 17.13
CA TYR A 329 -5.48 9.00 17.34
C TYR A 329 -4.85 8.61 15.99
N PRO A 330 -4.24 9.57 15.28
CA PRO A 330 -3.74 9.36 13.92
C PRO A 330 -2.48 8.48 13.89
N TRP A 331 -2.29 7.57 14.84
CA TRP A 331 -1.10 6.72 14.88
C TRP A 331 -1.10 5.80 13.67
N TRP A 332 -2.13 4.97 13.45
CA TRP A 332 -2.18 4.08 12.29
C TRP A 332 -2.17 4.83 10.93
N VAL A 333 -2.65 6.07 10.92
CA VAL A 333 -2.63 7.03 9.79
C VAL A 333 -1.20 7.40 9.41
N LYS A 334 -0.29 7.44 10.38
CA LYS A 334 1.14 7.65 10.14
C LYS A 334 1.83 6.44 9.49
N LEU A 335 1.09 5.37 9.16
CA LEU A 335 1.57 4.32 8.25
C LEU A 335 1.41 4.70 6.77
N THR A 336 0.63 5.74 6.45
CA THR A 336 0.52 6.31 5.09
C THR A 336 1.17 7.69 4.96
N LEU A 337 1.76 8.23 6.04
CA LEU A 337 2.52 9.48 6.03
C LEU A 337 4.02 9.19 6.24
N PRO A 338 4.91 9.98 5.63
CA PRO A 338 6.35 9.90 5.89
C PRO A 338 6.63 10.27 7.34
N ASP A 339 7.14 9.31 8.11
CA ASP A 339 7.56 9.39 9.53
C ASP A 339 6.51 9.84 10.56
N PRO A 340 6.14 8.98 11.55
CA PRO A 340 5.41 9.46 12.71
C PRO A 340 6.32 10.38 13.55
N PRO A 341 5.87 11.57 13.99
CA PRO A 341 6.60 12.32 14.99
C PRO A 341 6.76 11.46 16.26
N PRO A 342 7.99 11.33 16.80
CA PRO A 342 8.34 10.31 17.79
C PRO A 342 7.72 10.53 19.19
N TRP A 343 7.11 11.69 19.46
CA TRP A 343 6.85 12.12 20.84
C TRP A 343 5.47 11.78 21.43
N GLU A 344 4.43 11.53 20.62
CA GLU A 344 3.06 11.34 21.18
C GLU A 344 2.75 9.90 21.62
N LEU A 345 3.44 8.91 21.06
CA LEU A 345 3.15 7.50 21.35
C LEU A 345 3.76 7.02 22.68
N SER A 346 4.74 7.75 23.22
CA SER A 346 5.42 7.43 24.48
C SER A 346 4.49 7.26 25.70
N ARG A 347 3.24 7.77 25.62
CA ARG A 347 2.25 7.73 26.70
C ARG A 347 1.12 6.73 26.50
N VAL A 348 1.08 6.03 25.36
CA VAL A 348 -0.03 5.12 25.02
C VAL A 348 0.37 3.68 25.35
N PHE A 349 -0.11 3.17 26.49
CA PHE A 349 0.03 1.75 26.89
C PHE A 349 -0.98 0.81 26.21
N ILE A 350 -1.81 1.35 25.30
CA ILE A 350 -2.76 0.57 24.52
C ILE A 350 -2.02 -0.06 23.37
N ASN A 351 -1.96 -1.39 23.31
CA ASN A 351 -1.51 -2.12 22.13
C ASN A 351 -2.63 -2.05 21.08
N PRO A 352 -2.45 -1.31 19.98
CA PRO A 352 -3.56 -1.11 19.07
C PRO A 352 -3.93 -2.36 18.27
N GLN A 353 -2.98 -3.28 18.06
CA GLN A 353 -3.24 -4.54 17.38
C GLN A 353 -4.19 -5.42 18.20
N GLU A 354 -4.03 -5.42 19.53
CA GLU A 354 -4.95 -6.11 20.43
C GLU A 354 -6.36 -5.53 20.33
N TYR A 355 -6.49 -4.20 20.34
CA TYR A 355 -7.79 -3.57 20.20
C TYR A 355 -8.45 -3.84 18.85
N ILE A 356 -7.68 -3.78 17.75
CA ILE A 356 -8.16 -4.10 16.41
C ILE A 356 -8.66 -5.55 16.37
N ASN A 357 -7.89 -6.51 16.91
CA ASN A 357 -8.30 -7.91 16.97
C ASN A 357 -9.59 -8.05 17.78
N ALA A 358 -9.67 -7.48 18.99
CA ALA A 358 -10.86 -7.53 19.82
C ALA A 358 -12.09 -6.90 19.14
N ALA A 359 -11.90 -5.83 18.36
CA ALA A 359 -12.94 -5.22 17.55
C ALA A 359 -13.41 -6.16 16.44
N TYR A 360 -12.50 -6.79 15.71
CA TYR A 360 -12.84 -7.80 14.69
C TYR A 360 -13.64 -8.98 15.28
N ALA A 361 -13.22 -9.50 16.43
CA ALA A 361 -13.97 -10.54 17.14
C ALA A 361 -15.39 -10.07 17.51
N SER A 362 -15.51 -8.89 18.10
CA SER A 362 -16.79 -8.35 18.54
C SER A 362 -17.73 -8.05 17.37
N MET A 363 -17.22 -7.50 16.27
CA MET A 363 -17.98 -7.29 15.03
C MET A 363 -18.46 -8.63 14.46
N MET A 364 -17.61 -9.65 14.43
CA MET A 364 -17.96 -10.97 13.90
C MET A 364 -18.97 -11.68 14.79
N ALA A 365 -18.83 -11.59 16.11
CA ALA A 365 -19.80 -12.17 17.04
C ALA A 365 -21.17 -11.52 16.91
N GLU A 366 -21.23 -10.20 16.73
CA GLU A 366 -22.48 -9.49 16.46
C GLU A 366 -23.09 -9.91 15.12
N LEU A 367 -22.27 -10.11 14.08
CA LEU A 367 -22.72 -10.63 12.79
C LEU A 367 -23.28 -12.06 12.92
N VAL A 368 -22.56 -12.97 13.59
CA VAL A 368 -23.03 -14.33 13.88
C VAL A 368 -24.38 -14.31 14.59
N ARG A 369 -24.57 -13.42 15.57
CA ARG A 369 -25.80 -13.30 16.35
C ARG A 369 -27.00 -12.87 15.50
N VAL A 370 -26.82 -11.95 14.55
CA VAL A 370 -27.91 -11.48 13.68
C VAL A 370 -28.10 -12.36 12.44
N THR A 371 -27.10 -13.16 12.06
CA THR A 371 -27.19 -14.15 10.97
C THR A 371 -26.76 -15.55 11.46
N PRO A 372 -27.59 -16.23 12.26
CA PRO A 372 -27.29 -17.58 12.75
C PRO A 372 -27.26 -18.61 11.60
N GLY A 373 -28.05 -18.38 10.55
CA GLY A 373 -28.07 -19.15 9.31
C GLY A 373 -27.79 -18.29 8.08
N ARG A 374 -27.78 -18.91 6.89
CA ARG A 374 -27.68 -18.18 5.62
C ARG A 374 -28.97 -17.40 5.40
N ASP A 375 -28.89 -16.07 5.42
CA ASP A 375 -29.99 -15.16 5.11
C ASP A 375 -29.67 -14.42 3.81
N ALA A 376 -30.37 -14.80 2.73
CA ALA A 376 -30.20 -14.15 1.42
C ALA A 376 -30.62 -12.67 1.45
N ARG A 377 -31.64 -12.32 2.24
CA ARG A 377 -32.07 -10.91 2.37
C ARG A 377 -31.01 -10.08 3.07
N PHE A 378 -30.33 -10.65 4.07
CA PHE A 378 -29.21 -9.97 4.72
C PHE A 378 -28.05 -9.72 3.74
N ARG A 379 -27.72 -10.71 2.90
CA ARG A 379 -26.71 -10.57 1.84
C ARG A 379 -27.10 -9.48 0.83
N ASP A 380 -28.36 -9.46 0.40
CA ASP A 380 -28.81 -8.54 -0.64
C ASP A 380 -28.93 -7.09 -0.13
N GLU A 381 -29.16 -6.91 1.18
CA GLU A 381 -29.20 -5.60 1.85
C GLU A 381 -27.95 -5.31 2.70
N LEU A 382 -26.81 -5.94 2.38
CA LEU A 382 -25.62 -5.97 3.23
C LEU A 382 -25.13 -4.56 3.60
N ASP A 383 -25.09 -3.65 2.62
CA ASP A 383 -24.61 -2.28 2.82
C ASP A 383 -25.52 -1.44 3.73
N LYS A 384 -26.79 -1.85 3.90
CA LYS A 384 -27.76 -1.22 4.81
C LYS A 384 -27.73 -1.88 6.19
N ARG A 385 -27.58 -3.21 6.24
CA ARG A 385 -27.73 -3.99 7.49
C ARG A 385 -26.45 -4.17 8.27
N LEU A 386 -25.29 -4.20 7.61
CA LEU A 386 -24.01 -4.44 8.28
C LEU A 386 -23.50 -3.24 9.10
N PRO A 387 -23.64 -1.97 8.68
CA PRO A 387 -23.16 -0.83 9.47
C PRO A 387 -23.60 -0.79 10.95
N PRO A 388 -24.88 -0.97 11.31
CA PRO A 388 -25.28 -0.99 12.73
C PRO A 388 -24.69 -2.19 13.49
N VAL A 389 -24.48 -3.34 12.83
CA VAL A 389 -23.84 -4.53 13.41
C VAL A 389 -22.37 -4.25 13.75
N VAL A 390 -21.65 -3.65 12.79
CA VAL A 390 -20.25 -3.26 12.95
C VAL A 390 -20.08 -2.24 14.07
N ARG A 391 -20.90 -1.17 14.08
CA ARG A 391 -20.88 -0.16 15.16
C ARG A 391 -21.15 -0.78 16.52
N LYS A 392 -22.13 -1.68 16.62
CA LYS A 392 -22.42 -2.40 17.87
C LYS A 392 -21.22 -3.25 18.32
N GLY A 393 -20.60 -3.98 17.39
CA GLY A 393 -19.41 -4.78 17.66
C GLY A 393 -18.23 -3.95 18.15
N MET A 394 -17.92 -2.85 17.48
CA MET A 394 -16.87 -1.92 17.92
C MET A 394 -17.17 -1.32 19.31
N ALA A 395 -18.42 -0.95 19.58
CA ALA A 395 -18.80 -0.45 20.90
C ALA A 395 -18.66 -1.50 22.01
N ASN A 396 -18.94 -2.78 21.71
CA ASN A 396 -18.68 -3.88 22.64
C ASN A 396 -17.18 -4.05 22.91
N ALA A 397 -16.35 -4.02 21.87
CA ALA A 397 -14.90 -4.12 22.02
C ALA A 397 -14.35 -2.97 22.88
N ALA A 398 -14.81 -1.74 22.65
CA ALA A 398 -14.47 -0.57 23.47
C ALA A 398 -14.79 -0.80 24.96
N ARG A 399 -16.01 -1.26 25.26
CA ARG A 399 -16.44 -1.55 26.64
C ARG A 399 -15.62 -2.66 27.30
N SER A 400 -15.24 -3.70 26.56
CA SER A 400 -14.40 -4.79 27.07
C SER A 400 -12.95 -4.36 27.27
N ALA A 401 -12.43 -3.47 26.42
CA ALA A 401 -11.05 -3.03 26.45
C ALA A 401 -10.72 -2.10 27.64
N VAL A 402 -11.65 -1.21 28.00
CA VAL A 402 -11.44 -0.21 29.06
C VAL A 402 -10.98 -0.81 30.41
N PRO A 403 -11.67 -1.80 31.01
CA PRO A 403 -11.24 -2.36 32.29
C PRO A 403 -9.87 -3.06 32.18
N GLU A 404 -9.59 -3.74 31.07
CA GLU A 404 -8.34 -4.45 30.83
C GLU A 404 -7.15 -3.50 30.73
N TYR A 405 -7.26 -2.45 29.92
CA TYR A 405 -6.22 -1.44 29.83
C TYR A 405 -6.05 -0.66 31.13
N THR A 406 -7.14 -0.41 31.87
CA THR A 406 -7.06 0.23 33.19
C THR A 406 -6.28 -0.65 34.17
N ALA A 407 -6.55 -1.96 34.20
CA ALA A 407 -5.83 -2.91 35.06
C ALA A 407 -4.34 -2.98 34.69
N ARG A 408 -4.00 -3.05 33.39
CA ARG A 408 -2.60 -3.04 32.93
C ARG A 408 -1.86 -1.75 33.28
N LEU A 409 -2.51 -0.59 33.15
CA LEU A 409 -1.95 0.69 33.56
C LEU A 409 -1.64 0.70 35.06
N GLN A 410 -2.57 0.22 35.90
CA GLN A 410 -2.37 0.12 37.34
C GLN A 410 -1.22 -0.84 37.69
N GLN A 411 -1.14 -2.00 37.04
CA GLN A 411 -0.07 -2.96 37.25
C GLN A 411 1.30 -2.38 36.85
N THR A 412 1.37 -1.68 35.73
CA THR A 412 2.59 -1.01 35.26
C THR A 412 3.03 0.07 36.25
N GLN A 413 2.09 0.87 36.76
CA GLN A 413 2.38 1.89 37.75
C GLN A 413 2.92 1.29 39.06
N ARG A 414 2.40 0.14 39.50
CA ARG A 414 2.93 -0.61 40.65
C ARG A 414 4.36 -1.07 40.40
N LEU A 415 4.62 -1.72 39.27
CA LEU A 415 5.96 -2.18 38.88
C LEU A 415 6.99 -1.03 38.86
N ILE A 416 6.63 0.11 38.28
CA ILE A 416 7.50 1.31 38.26
C ILE A 416 7.79 1.79 39.70
N THR A 417 6.78 1.76 40.57
CA THR A 417 6.94 2.15 41.97
C THR A 417 7.89 1.21 42.71
N ASP A 418 7.77 -0.10 42.48
CA ASP A 418 8.62 -1.13 43.08
C ASP A 418 10.08 -1.01 42.60
N ILE A 419 10.29 -0.79 41.30
CA ILE A 419 11.64 -0.55 40.72
C ILE A 419 12.28 0.68 41.36
N ARG A 420 11.52 1.78 41.51
CA ARG A 420 12.03 3.00 42.17
C ARG A 420 12.38 2.74 43.63
N ALA A 421 11.55 1.99 44.35
CA ALA A 421 11.83 1.63 45.74
C ALA A 421 13.08 0.75 45.87
N ALA A 422 13.28 -0.21 44.97
CA ALA A 422 14.46 -1.06 44.92
C ALA A 422 15.75 -0.28 44.59
N SER A 423 15.70 0.63 43.60
CA SER A 423 16.85 1.44 43.20
C SER A 423 17.39 2.34 44.33
N ARG A 424 16.53 2.82 45.22
CA ARG A 424 16.93 3.62 46.40
C ARG A 424 17.64 2.78 47.47
N LYS A 425 17.40 1.47 47.51
CA LYS A 425 18.02 0.57 48.50
C LYS A 425 19.42 0.11 48.09
N GLY A 426 19.73 0.07 46.80
CA GLY A 426 21.05 -0.36 46.28
C GLY A 426 22.09 0.75 46.13
N GLY A 427 21.78 1.99 46.51
CA GLY A 427 22.71 3.15 46.46
C GLY A 427 23.30 3.55 47.81
N LYS A 428 23.17 2.69 48.83
CA LYS A 428 23.91 2.74 50.09
C LYS A 428 24.85 1.55 50.11
#